data_AF-A0A423HS48-F1
#
_entry.id   AF-A0A423HS48-F1
#
_cell.length_a   1.000
_cell.length_b   1.000
_cell.length_c   1.000
_cell.angle_alpha   90.00
_cell.angle_beta   90.00
_cell.angle_gamma   90.00
#
_symmetry.space_group_name_H-M   'P 1'
#
loop_
_entity.id
_entity.type
_entity.pdbx_description
1 polymer ?
#
loop_
_entity_poly.entity_id
_entity_poly.type
_entity_poly.pdbx_seq_one_letter_code
_entity_poly.pdbx_strand_id
1 'polypeptide(L)'
;PQMGQVHEVELSLEDDFVWDHNLWAATQDRPRISRDQAGLRVTGQLLPREDEAVAALAIGPNIVLLSLQGGHAQPGGFVSLLARQVSLSPVAL
;
A
#
# COMPACT_ATOMS: atom_id res chain seq x y z
N PRO A 1 20.53 -3.49 12.24
CA PRO A 1 19.89 -2.20 12.62
C PRO A 1 20.11 -1.88 14.11
N GLN A 2 20.54 -0.66 14.43
CA GLN A 2 20.58 -0.16 15.81
C GLN A 2 19.26 0.54 16.13
N MET A 3 18.77 0.41 17.36
CA MET A 3 17.53 1.06 17.79
C MET A 3 17.66 2.59 17.69
N GLY A 4 16.65 3.24 17.10
CA GLY A 4 16.61 4.69 16.93
C GLY A 4 17.30 5.21 15.66
N GLN A 5 17.96 4.35 14.88
CA GLN A 5 18.47 4.75 13.57
C GLN A 5 17.36 4.76 12.51
N VAL A 6 17.39 5.78 11.66
CA VAL A 6 16.57 5.87 10.46
C VAL A 6 17.32 5.17 9.33
N HIS A 7 16.63 4.29 8.61
CA HIS A 7 17.17 3.58 7.46
C HIS A 7 16.24 3.80 6.27
N GLU A 8 16.84 3.94 5.09
CA GLU A 8 16.09 3.78 3.85
C GLU A 8 15.85 2.29 3.60
N VAL A 9 14.61 1.96 3.26
CA VAL A 9 14.16 0.59 3.04
C VAL A 9 13.29 0.52 1.80
N GLU A 10 13.40 -0.59 1.10
CA GLU A 10 12.40 -1.04 0.14
C GLU A 10 11.26 -1.73 0.91
N LEU A 11 10.02 -1.34 0.59
CA LEU A 11 8.80 -1.91 1.14
C LEU A 11 8.15 -2.81 0.09
N SER A 12 7.98 -4.09 0.42
CA SER A 12 7.25 -5.04 -0.39
C SER A 12 5.98 -5.48 0.33
N LEU A 13 4.85 -5.45 -0.39
CA LEU A 13 3.56 -5.97 0.04
C LEU A 13 3.27 -7.21 -0.81
N GLU A 14 3.23 -8.37 -0.18
CA GLU A 14 3.07 -9.67 -0.86
C GLU A 14 1.62 -10.17 -0.82
N ASP A 15 0.71 -9.41 -0.20
CA ASP A 15 -0.73 -9.70 -0.18
C ASP A 15 -1.38 -9.52 -1.57
N ASP A 16 -2.38 -10.36 -1.85
CA ASP A 16 -3.41 -10.05 -2.84
C ASP A 16 -4.44 -9.08 -2.25
N PHE A 17 -4.73 -7.98 -2.94
CA PHE A 17 -5.64 -6.95 -2.47
C PHE A 17 -7.03 -7.08 -3.10
N VAL A 18 -8.04 -7.17 -2.25
CA VAL A 18 -9.44 -7.34 -2.61
C VAL A 18 -10.25 -6.24 -1.95
N TRP A 19 -11.07 -5.57 -2.75
CA TRP A 19 -11.99 -4.54 -2.27
C TRP A 19 -12.93 -5.10 -1.19
N ASP A 20 -13.24 -4.24 -0.22
CA ASP A 20 -14.08 -4.54 0.94
C ASP A 20 -13.54 -5.62 1.89
N HIS A 21 -12.36 -6.19 1.60
CA HIS A 21 -11.71 -7.21 2.44
C HIS A 21 -10.42 -6.71 3.10
N ASN A 22 -9.46 -6.24 2.30
CA ASN A 22 -8.19 -5.69 2.78
C ASN A 22 -7.80 -4.41 2.01
N LEU A 23 -8.71 -3.90 1.19
CA LEU A 23 -8.62 -2.63 0.46
C LEU A 23 -9.98 -1.92 0.51
N TRP A 24 -9.98 -0.65 0.86
CA TRP A 24 -11.19 0.18 0.98
C TRP A 24 -10.93 1.61 0.53
N ALA A 25 -12.00 2.33 0.18
CA ALA A 25 -11.93 3.77 0.05
C ALA A 25 -11.49 4.38 1.39
N ALA A 26 -10.54 5.32 1.36
CA ALA A 26 -10.07 5.97 2.57
C ALA A 26 -11.05 7.08 2.98
N THR A 27 -11.19 7.27 4.30
CA THR A 27 -11.85 8.45 4.86
C THR A 27 -10.89 9.65 4.99
N GLN A 28 -9.59 9.42 4.76
CA GLN A 28 -8.53 10.43 4.82
C GLN A 28 -7.93 10.62 3.43
N ASP A 29 -7.55 11.86 3.10
CA ASP A 29 -7.02 12.31 1.82
C ASP A 29 -5.51 12.59 1.86
N ARG A 30 -4.79 11.90 2.76
CA ARG A 30 -3.34 12.08 2.93
C ARG A 30 -2.58 10.75 3.02
N PRO A 31 -1.37 10.67 2.48
CA PRO A 31 -0.54 9.48 2.61
C PRO A 31 -0.19 9.16 4.06
N ARG A 32 -0.28 7.88 4.44
CA ARG A 32 0.07 7.42 5.78
C ARG A 32 0.47 5.95 5.78
N ILE A 33 1.48 5.62 6.57
CA ILE A 33 1.82 4.23 6.91
C ILE A 33 1.76 4.11 8.43
N SER A 34 1.07 3.09 8.93
CA SER A 34 1.03 2.77 10.36
C SER A 34 0.91 1.28 10.58
N ARG A 35 1.56 0.76 11.63
CA ARG A 35 1.47 -0.65 12.00
C ARG A 35 0.71 -0.82 13.31
N ASP A 36 -0.16 -1.81 13.34
CA ASP A 36 -0.84 -2.27 14.56
C ASP A 36 -0.77 -3.81 14.66
N GLN A 37 -1.57 -4.42 15.53
CA GLN A 37 -1.61 -5.87 15.71
C GLN A 37 -2.16 -6.63 14.50
N ALA A 38 -3.00 -5.99 13.67
CA ALA A 38 -3.64 -6.62 12.52
C ALA A 38 -2.76 -6.61 11.26
N GLY A 39 -1.80 -5.69 11.17
CA GLY A 39 -0.88 -5.60 10.04
C GLY A 39 -0.34 -4.20 9.80
N LEU A 40 0.18 -3.98 8.60
CA LEU A 40 0.58 -2.67 8.10
C LEU A 40 -0.62 -2.03 7.39
N ARG A 41 -1.13 -0.94 7.96
CA ARG A 41 -2.11 -0.09 7.30
C ARG A 41 -1.39 0.96 6.46
N VAL A 42 -1.72 1.00 5.19
CA VAL A 42 -1.20 1.98 4.24
C VAL A 42 -2.36 2.76 3.65
N THR A 43 -2.25 4.07 3.62
CA THR A 43 -3.18 4.99 2.96
C THR A 43 -2.43 5.76 1.90
N GLY A 44 -2.98 5.80 0.69
CA GLY A 44 -2.35 6.43 -0.46
C GLY A 44 -3.34 6.71 -1.57
N GLN A 45 -2.91 7.44 -2.58
CA GLN A 45 -3.71 7.76 -3.76
C GLN A 45 -3.60 6.61 -4.76
N LEU A 46 -4.73 5.95 -5.07
CA LEU A 46 -4.80 4.99 -6.16
C LEU A 46 -4.69 5.77 -7.48
N LEU A 47 -3.68 5.42 -8.28
CA LEU A 47 -3.47 6.04 -9.58
C LEU A 47 -4.40 5.40 -10.62
N PRO A 48 -4.79 6.13 -11.68
CA PRO A 48 -5.56 5.56 -12.78
C PRO A 48 -4.85 4.32 -13.35
N ARG A 49 -5.62 3.26 -13.61
CA ARG A 49 -5.11 1.98 -14.11
C ARG A 49 -5.68 1.67 -15.48
N GLU A 50 -4.86 1.06 -16.33
CA GLU A 50 -5.28 0.49 -17.62
C GLU A 50 -5.58 -1.02 -17.52
N ASP A 51 -4.96 -1.70 -16.53
CA ASP A 51 -5.12 -3.12 -16.24
C ASP A 51 -5.99 -3.30 -14.97
N GLU A 52 -6.84 -4.33 -14.95
CA GLU A 52 -7.69 -4.64 -13.80
C GLU A 52 -6.95 -5.40 -12.68
N ALA A 53 -5.89 -6.12 -13.01
CA ALA A 53 -5.16 -7.01 -12.09
C ALA A 53 -4.02 -6.31 -11.34
N VAL A 54 -3.53 -5.17 -11.84
CA VAL A 54 -2.43 -4.42 -11.22
C VAL A 54 -2.82 -2.97 -11.04
N ALA A 55 -2.50 -2.39 -9.89
CA ALA A 55 -2.61 -0.95 -9.68
C ALA A 55 -1.38 -0.35 -9.02
N ALA A 56 -1.18 0.94 -9.25
CA ALA A 56 -0.17 1.73 -8.57
C ALA A 56 -0.81 2.55 -7.45
N LEU A 57 -0.21 2.48 -6.27
CA LEU A 57 -0.58 3.26 -5.10
C LEU A 57 0.52 4.29 -4.80
N ALA A 58 0.18 5.57 -4.88
CA ALA A 58 1.08 6.64 -4.47
C ALA A 58 0.98 6.92 -2.97
N ILE A 59 2.12 6.85 -2.28
CA ILE A 59 2.27 7.15 -0.85
C ILE A 59 3.27 8.29 -0.70
N GLY A 60 2.79 9.52 -0.88
CA GLY A 60 3.66 10.70 -1.00
C GLY A 60 4.46 10.61 -2.31
N PRO A 61 5.80 10.72 -2.27
CA PRO A 61 6.63 10.59 -3.47
C PRO A 61 6.90 9.14 -3.90
N ASN A 62 6.50 8.15 -3.08
CA ASN A 62 6.78 6.74 -3.33
C ASN A 62 5.61 6.06 -4.03
N ILE A 63 5.90 5.05 -4.84
CA ILE A 63 4.89 4.19 -5.50
C ILE A 63 5.04 2.76 -4.96
N VAL A 64 3.91 2.12 -4.69
CA VAL A 64 3.82 0.68 -4.43
C VAL A 64 2.92 0.05 -5.49
N LEU A 65 3.35 -1.06 -6.07
CA LEU A 65 2.52 -1.85 -6.98
C LEU A 65 1.66 -2.84 -6.18
N LEU A 66 0.39 -2.92 -6.53
CA LEU A 66 -0.59 -3.78 -5.88
C LEU A 66 -1.08 -4.83 -6.88
N SER A 67 -1.08 -6.10 -6.46
CA SER A 67 -1.86 -7.15 -7.10
C SER A 67 -3.31 -7.04 -6.63
N LEU A 68 -4.23 -6.79 -7.56
CA LEU A 68 -5.65 -6.63 -7.27
C LEU A 68 -6.45 -7.84 -7.75
N GLN A 69 -7.33 -8.35 -6.89
CA GLN A 69 -8.27 -9.41 -7.22
C GLN A 69 -9.69 -8.84 -7.34
N GLY A 70 -10.39 -9.24 -8.40
CA GLY A 70 -11.76 -8.83 -8.69
C GLY A 70 -11.86 -7.62 -9.63
N GLY A 71 -12.60 -7.78 -10.72
CA GLY A 71 -12.69 -6.84 -11.86
C GLY A 71 -13.69 -5.69 -11.69
N HIS A 72 -13.88 -5.17 -10.47
CA HIS A 72 -14.72 -3.98 -10.32
C HIS A 72 -13.88 -2.72 -10.43
N ALA A 73 -14.17 -1.90 -11.44
CA ALA A 73 -13.66 -0.54 -11.54
C ALA A 73 -14.19 0.26 -10.34
N GLN A 74 -13.30 0.54 -9.39
CA GLN A 74 -13.60 1.41 -8.25
C GLN A 74 -13.09 2.82 -8.55
N PRO A 75 -13.75 3.85 -8.02
CA PRO A 75 -13.39 5.23 -8.31
C PRO A 75 -11.96 5.51 -7.84
N GLY A 76 -11.19 6.18 -8.69
CA GLY A 76 -9.88 6.70 -8.29
C GLY A 76 -10.01 7.60 -7.05
N GLY A 77 -8.95 7.70 -6.27
CA GLY A 77 -8.98 8.43 -5.00
C GLY A 77 -8.04 7.84 -3.97
N PHE A 78 -8.12 8.36 -2.75
CA PHE A 78 -7.39 7.78 -1.64
C PHE A 78 -8.02 6.46 -1.21
N VAL A 79 -7.17 5.46 -1.02
CA VAL A 79 -7.54 4.13 -0.55
C VAL A 79 -6.74 3.80 0.71
N SER A 80 -7.33 3.00 1.60
CA SER A 80 -6.62 2.38 2.71
C SER A 80 -6.56 0.88 2.44
N LEU A 81 -5.38 0.30 2.60
CA LEU A 81 -5.18 -1.14 2.59
C LEU A 81 -4.63 -1.64 3.93
N LEU A 82 -4.83 -2.93 4.18
CA LEU A 82 -4.25 -3.66 5.30
C LEU A 82 -3.42 -4.81 4.75
N ALA A 83 -2.09 -4.67 4.80
CA ALA A 83 -1.16 -5.71 4.38
C ALA A 83 -0.69 -6.53 5.60
N ARG A 84 -0.61 -7.85 5.44
CA ARG A 84 -0.14 -8.78 6.49
C ARG A 84 1.17 -9.44 6.11
N GLN A 85 1.44 -9.59 4.82
CA GLN A 85 2.67 -10.15 4.26
C GLN A 85 3.55 -8.99 3.80
N VAL A 86 4.38 -8.50 4.72
CA VAL A 86 5.19 -7.31 4.52
C VAL A 86 6.66 -7.66 4.73
N SER A 87 7.49 -7.33 3.75
CA SER A 87 8.94 -7.38 3.89
C SER A 87 9.54 -5.96 3.77
N LEU A 88 10.57 -5.70 4.58
CA LEU A 88 11.37 -4.48 4.55
C LEU A 88 12.81 -4.87 4.29
N SER A 89 13.36 -4.40 3.19
CA SER A 89 14.74 -4.70 2.79
C SER A 89 15.57 -3.42 2.87
N PRO A 90 16.74 -3.41 3.53
CA PRO A 90 17.62 -2.25 3.50
C PRO A 90 18.03 -1.92 2.07
N VAL A 91 18.01 -0.64 1.70
CA VAL A 91 18.58 -0.19 0.44
C VAL A 91 20.02 0.25 0.72
N ALA A 92 20.99 -0.32 0.01
CA ALA A 92 22.35 0.20 0.01
C ALA A 92 22.40 1.35 -1.00
N LEU A 93 22.50 2.58 -0.49
CA LEU A 93 22.85 3.76 -1.30
C LEU A 93 24.36 3.85 -1.49
#